data_AF-A0A7I9YLT6-F1
#
_entry.id   AF-A0A7I9YLT6-F1
#
_cell.length_a   1.000
_cell.length_b   1.000
_cell.length_c   1.000
_cell.angle_alpha   90.00
_cell.angle_beta   90.00
_cell.angle_gamma   90.00
#
_symmetry.space_group_name_H-M   'P 1'
#
loop_
_entity.id
_entity.type
_entity.pdbx_description
1 polymer ?
#
loop_
_entity_poly.entity_id
_entity_poly.type
_entity_poly.pdbx_seq_one_letter_code
_entity_poly.pdbx_strand_id
1 'polypeptide(L)'
;MGGIGGTGGTGGDNTGTSGLGGNGGQGGTGGTAGTAGVGTDGGSGGSIGTGGTGGTGGTGGTGGNGGQGGQGQSNSSGPGFQGGTGGRGGQGGDGGKGINGVGGGQGGTGGIGGQGGTGGDGGNAQPGADGFDGGKGGTGGAAGAAGNGTDDGAVGTVGTGGTGGTGGTGGQGGQGADGTTGTSPTAGVQGGQGGRGGQGGDGGVGDGNAHGGAGGKGGIGGIGGTGGTGGDNTGTNGLGGSGG
;
A
#
# COMPACT_ATOMS: atom_id res chain seq x y z
N MET A 1 29.37 10.50 1.81
CA MET A 1 27.99 10.07 1.51
C MET A 1 27.35 9.60 2.81
N GLY A 2 26.19 10.13 3.18
CA GLY A 2 25.42 9.63 4.34
C GLY A 2 24.81 8.25 4.11
N GLY A 3 24.48 7.55 5.20
CA GLY A 3 23.93 6.18 5.15
C GLY A 3 22.46 6.10 4.71
N ILE A 4 22.01 4.91 4.30
CA ILE A 4 20.60 4.64 3.94
C ILE A 4 19.85 4.14 5.18
N GLY A 5 18.64 4.65 5.41
CA GLY A 5 17.77 4.20 6.50
C GLY A 5 17.22 2.78 6.30
N GLY A 6 16.93 2.08 7.41
CA GLY A 6 16.39 0.72 7.37
C GLY A 6 14.97 0.63 6.80
N THR A 7 14.52 -0.59 6.45
CA THR A 7 13.16 -0.84 5.98
C THR A 7 12.18 -0.99 7.15
N GLY A 8 10.95 -0.48 7.03
CA GLY A 8 9.90 -0.66 8.04
C GLY A 8 9.36 -2.09 8.06
N GLY A 9 8.86 -2.53 9.22
CA GLY A 9 8.25 -3.86 9.38
C GLY A 9 6.92 -4.01 8.63
N THR A 10 6.50 -5.24 8.34
CA THR A 10 5.19 -5.50 7.72
C THR A 10 4.06 -5.41 8.74
N GLY A 11 2.90 -4.90 8.32
CA GLY A 11 1.68 -4.93 9.14
C GLY A 11 1.16 -6.35 9.30
N GLY A 12 0.51 -6.63 10.43
CA GLY A 12 -0.11 -7.93 10.66
C GLY A 12 -1.33 -8.15 9.77
N ASP A 13 -1.46 -9.32 9.17
CA ASP A 13 -2.66 -9.70 8.42
C ASP A 13 -3.84 -9.87 9.37
N ASN A 14 -5.03 -9.41 8.97
CA ASN A 14 -6.23 -9.71 9.73
C ASN A 14 -6.76 -11.10 9.34
N THR A 15 -6.85 -12.01 10.32
CA THR A 15 -7.38 -13.37 10.13
C THR A 15 -8.85 -13.50 10.50
N GLY A 16 -9.47 -12.43 11.02
CA GLY A 16 -10.91 -12.39 11.31
C GLY A 16 -11.75 -11.99 10.08
N THR A 17 -13.05 -12.31 10.10
CA THR A 17 -13.97 -11.98 8.99
C THR A 17 -14.13 -10.47 8.81
N SER A 18 -13.90 -9.97 7.59
CA SER A 18 -14.13 -8.58 7.18
C SER A 18 -13.38 -7.49 7.97
N GLY A 19 -12.39 -7.84 8.79
CA GLY A 19 -11.59 -6.88 9.53
C GLY A 19 -10.51 -6.21 8.68
N LEU A 20 -10.09 -5.01 9.10
CA LEU A 20 -9.02 -4.24 8.46
C LEU A 20 -7.66 -4.90 8.70
N GLY A 21 -6.81 -4.97 7.67
CA GLY A 21 -5.41 -5.39 7.82
C GLY A 21 -4.59 -4.41 8.67
N GLY A 22 -3.59 -4.90 9.39
CA GLY A 22 -2.71 -4.07 10.21
C GLY A 22 -1.87 -3.09 9.38
N ASN A 23 -1.53 -1.94 9.94
CA ASN A 23 -0.67 -0.97 9.25
C ASN A 23 0.78 -1.46 9.17
N GLY A 24 1.46 -1.14 8.07
CA GLY A 24 2.90 -1.35 7.92
C GLY A 24 3.69 -0.47 8.88
N GLY A 25 4.82 -0.96 9.38
CA GLY A 25 5.76 -0.23 10.21
C GLY A 25 6.48 0.88 9.44
N GLN A 26 6.87 1.94 10.15
CA GLN A 26 7.62 3.05 9.57
C GLN A 26 9.04 2.62 9.16
N GLY A 27 9.54 3.17 8.04
CA GLY A 27 10.93 3.03 7.61
C GLY A 27 11.92 3.73 8.54
N GLY A 28 13.13 3.21 8.65
CA GLY A 28 14.21 3.81 9.43
C GLY A 28 14.69 5.15 8.83
N THR A 29 15.15 6.06 9.66
CA THR A 29 15.69 7.36 9.21
C THR A 29 17.03 7.21 8.47
N GLY A 30 17.30 8.11 7.54
CA GLY A 30 18.57 8.14 6.81
C GLY A 30 19.75 8.54 7.72
N GLY A 31 20.94 8.02 7.43
CA GLY A 31 22.15 8.34 8.18
C GLY A 31 22.58 9.81 7.99
N THR A 32 23.31 10.37 8.95
CA THR A 32 23.88 11.72 8.81
C THR A 32 24.90 11.78 7.67
N ALA A 33 25.13 12.97 7.11
CA ALA A 33 26.21 13.21 6.16
C ALA A 33 27.59 12.77 6.72
N GLY A 34 28.45 12.25 5.84
CA GLY A 34 29.86 11.98 6.17
C GLY A 34 30.63 13.29 6.35
N THR A 35 31.62 13.31 7.25
CA THR A 35 32.45 14.49 7.55
C THR A 35 33.11 15.06 6.28
N ALA A 36 33.18 16.39 6.17
CA ALA A 36 33.95 17.05 5.13
C ALA A 36 35.43 16.68 5.24
N GLY A 37 36.14 16.61 4.11
CA GLY A 37 37.60 16.55 4.13
C GLY A 37 38.16 17.82 4.78
N VAL A 38 39.09 17.67 5.71
CA VAL A 38 39.72 18.81 6.38
C VAL A 38 40.63 19.52 5.35
N GLY A 39 40.11 20.54 4.69
CA GLY A 39 40.95 21.53 4.03
C GLY A 39 41.64 22.34 5.11
N THR A 40 42.97 22.34 5.15
CA THR A 40 43.69 23.36 5.92
C THR A 40 43.41 24.71 5.28
N ASP A 41 43.34 25.78 6.09
CA ASP A 41 43.10 27.16 5.65
C ASP A 41 44.10 27.56 4.56
N GLY A 42 43.77 27.33 3.28
CA GLY A 42 44.59 27.75 2.17
C GLY A 42 44.29 29.22 1.91
N GLY A 43 45.15 30.12 2.39
CA GLY A 43 44.99 31.56 2.18
C GLY A 43 44.69 31.92 0.72
N SER A 44 43.77 32.87 0.48
CA SER A 44 43.34 33.48 -0.81
C SER A 44 43.11 32.60 -2.06
N GLY A 45 43.39 31.31 -2.03
CA GLY A 45 43.35 30.41 -3.18
C GLY A 45 43.18 28.92 -2.83
N GLY A 46 43.06 28.54 -1.55
CA GLY A 46 42.65 27.19 -1.16
C GLY A 46 41.14 27.10 -1.04
N SER A 47 40.49 26.27 -1.85
CA SER A 47 39.07 25.97 -1.68
C SER A 47 38.85 25.19 -0.38
N ILE A 48 38.01 25.71 0.52
CA ILE A 48 37.46 24.94 1.65
C ILE A 48 36.66 23.77 1.06
N GLY A 49 36.85 22.57 1.60
CA GLY A 49 36.13 21.38 1.15
C GLY A 49 34.63 21.54 1.38
N THR A 50 33.80 21.19 0.39
CA THR A 50 32.33 21.22 0.53
C THR A 50 31.85 20.20 1.56
N GLY A 51 30.84 20.58 2.37
CA GLY A 51 30.17 19.65 3.29
C GLY A 51 29.54 18.46 2.57
N GLY A 52 29.49 17.29 3.23
CA GLY A 52 28.87 16.09 2.68
C GLY A 52 27.33 16.18 2.61
N THR A 53 26.72 15.40 1.71
CA THR A 53 25.27 15.25 1.60
C THR A 53 24.69 14.30 2.67
N GLY A 54 23.57 14.68 3.27
CA GLY A 54 22.80 13.88 4.21
C GLY A 54 22.33 12.57 3.58
N GLY A 55 22.15 11.52 4.38
CA GLY A 55 21.75 10.20 3.91
C GLY A 55 20.30 10.12 3.43
N THR A 56 19.96 9.05 2.73
CA THR A 56 18.60 8.81 2.24
C THR A 56 17.76 8.12 3.31
N GLY A 57 16.53 8.60 3.53
CA GLY A 57 15.55 7.96 4.40
C GLY A 57 15.18 6.56 3.95
N GLY A 58 14.88 5.67 4.89
CA GLY A 58 14.53 4.28 4.63
C GLY A 58 13.14 4.10 4.02
N THR A 59 12.87 2.91 3.48
CA THR A 59 11.55 2.58 2.91
C THR A 59 10.56 2.23 4.02
N GLY A 60 9.33 2.75 3.92
CA GLY A 60 8.22 2.32 4.77
C GLY A 60 7.86 0.86 4.55
N GLY A 61 7.37 0.18 5.59
CA GLY A 61 6.98 -1.22 5.52
C GLY A 61 5.65 -1.44 4.80
N THR A 62 5.37 -2.67 4.36
CA THR A 62 4.11 -3.02 3.69
C THR A 62 2.96 -3.13 4.69
N GLY A 63 1.77 -2.63 4.34
CA GLY A 63 0.54 -2.86 5.12
C GLY A 63 0.08 -4.31 5.05
N GLY A 64 -0.51 -4.81 6.14
CA GLY A 64 -1.06 -6.17 6.22
C GLY A 64 -2.32 -6.33 5.39
N ASN A 65 -2.63 -7.57 5.01
CA ASN A 65 -3.83 -7.91 4.23
C ASN A 65 -5.10 -7.75 5.06
N GLY A 66 -6.18 -7.31 4.39
CA GLY A 66 -7.53 -7.29 4.96
C GLY A 66 -8.05 -8.70 5.18
N GLY A 67 -8.94 -8.87 6.15
CA GLY A 67 -9.53 -10.18 6.43
C GLY A 67 -10.46 -10.64 5.33
N GLN A 68 -10.50 -11.94 5.08
CA GLN A 68 -11.47 -12.52 4.15
C GLN A 68 -12.91 -12.23 4.58
N GLY A 69 -13.80 -12.04 3.61
CA GLY A 69 -15.23 -11.93 3.85
C GLY A 69 -15.77 -13.24 4.39
N GLY A 70 -16.69 -13.17 5.35
CA GLY A 70 -17.34 -14.36 5.89
C GLY A 70 -18.24 -15.04 4.86
N GLN A 71 -18.22 -16.38 4.81
CA GLN A 71 -19.21 -17.17 4.07
C GLN A 71 -20.62 -16.93 4.64
N GLY A 72 -21.65 -16.94 3.78
CA GLY A 72 -23.04 -17.02 4.25
C GLY A 72 -23.24 -18.29 5.09
N GLN A 73 -23.71 -18.16 6.33
CA GLN A 73 -23.96 -19.33 7.18
C GLN A 73 -25.32 -19.96 6.80
N SER A 74 -25.32 -21.23 6.38
CA SER A 74 -26.52 -21.97 5.95
C SER A 74 -27.69 -22.01 6.97
N ASN A 75 -27.50 -21.57 8.21
CA ASN A 75 -28.42 -21.74 9.33
C ASN A 75 -28.55 -20.52 10.29
N SER A 76 -27.86 -19.40 10.02
CA SER A 76 -28.09 -18.13 10.71
C SER A 76 -28.52 -17.10 9.70
N SER A 77 -29.61 -16.39 9.98
CA SER A 77 -30.29 -15.43 9.09
C SER A 77 -29.50 -14.15 8.75
N GLY A 78 -28.16 -14.19 8.83
CA GLY A 78 -27.29 -13.07 8.50
C GLY A 78 -26.73 -13.21 7.08
N PRO A 79 -26.73 -12.15 6.26
CA PRO A 79 -26.00 -12.16 4.99
C PRO A 79 -24.49 -12.40 5.25
N GLY A 80 -23.79 -13.05 4.32
CA GLY A 80 -22.33 -13.05 4.31
C GLY A 80 -21.77 -11.63 4.20
N PHE A 81 -20.44 -11.49 4.22
CA PHE A 81 -19.81 -10.19 4.36
C PHE A 81 -18.81 -9.88 3.24
N GLN A 82 -18.72 -8.59 2.89
CA GLN A 82 -17.66 -8.06 2.03
C GLN A 82 -16.28 -8.38 2.62
N GLY A 83 -15.29 -8.57 1.75
CA GLY A 83 -13.90 -8.65 2.18
C GLY A 83 -13.44 -7.40 2.95
N GLY A 84 -12.59 -7.61 3.96
CA GLY A 84 -12.01 -6.54 4.76
C GLY A 84 -11.07 -5.65 3.94
N THR A 85 -10.93 -4.39 4.34
CA THR A 85 -9.99 -3.48 3.65
C THR A 85 -8.53 -3.85 3.98
N GLY A 86 -7.62 -3.69 3.03
CA GLY A 86 -6.18 -3.84 3.28
C GLY A 86 -5.63 -2.76 4.21
N GLY A 87 -4.62 -3.10 5.00
CA GLY A 87 -3.94 -2.16 5.91
C GLY A 87 -3.16 -1.09 5.16
N ARG A 88 -2.90 0.06 5.80
CA ARG A 88 -2.12 1.13 5.20
C ARG A 88 -0.63 0.75 5.14
N GLY A 89 0.06 1.13 4.07
CA GLY A 89 1.52 1.04 3.98
C GLY A 89 2.21 1.96 5.00
N GLY A 90 3.31 1.52 5.57
CA GLY A 90 4.10 2.29 6.52
C GLY A 90 4.70 3.56 5.91
N GLN A 91 4.91 4.59 6.72
CA GLN A 91 5.54 5.83 6.25
C GLN A 91 7.03 5.59 5.90
N GLY A 92 7.53 6.25 4.85
CA GLY A 92 8.96 6.32 4.55
C GLY A 92 9.73 7.04 5.66
N GLY A 93 10.99 6.64 5.89
CA GLY A 93 11.85 7.31 6.87
C GLY A 93 12.30 8.68 6.37
N ASP A 94 12.56 9.62 7.28
CA ASP A 94 13.03 10.96 6.89
C ASP A 94 14.47 10.95 6.35
N GLY A 95 14.79 11.94 5.52
CA GLY A 95 16.14 12.17 5.03
C GLY A 95 17.10 12.55 6.15
N GLY A 96 18.34 12.09 6.05
CA GLY A 96 19.39 12.38 7.02
C GLY A 96 19.76 13.87 7.02
N LYS A 97 20.17 14.39 8.17
CA LYS A 97 20.65 15.79 8.28
C LYS A 97 21.99 15.97 7.56
N GLY A 98 22.23 17.19 7.07
CA GLY A 98 23.54 17.66 6.65
C GLY A 98 24.53 17.76 7.82
N ILE A 99 25.82 18.00 7.51
CA ILE A 99 26.86 18.26 8.52
C ILE A 99 27.09 19.76 8.70
N ASN A 100 27.40 20.16 9.93
CA ASN A 100 27.75 21.53 10.31
C ASN A 100 29.24 21.80 10.06
N GLY A 101 29.60 23.00 9.60
CA GLY A 101 30.99 23.42 9.34
C GLY A 101 31.11 24.38 8.15
N VAL A 102 32.27 25.06 8.01
CA VAL A 102 32.49 26.04 6.94
C VAL A 102 32.27 25.40 5.57
N GLY A 103 31.19 25.80 4.88
CA GLY A 103 30.81 25.27 3.56
C GLY A 103 29.62 24.30 3.57
N GLY A 104 28.93 24.11 4.72
CA GLY A 104 27.58 23.56 4.89
C GLY A 104 27.20 22.27 4.12
N GLY A 105 26.86 21.19 4.81
CA GLY A 105 26.34 19.98 4.16
C GLY A 105 24.87 20.10 3.73
N GLN A 106 24.55 19.66 2.50
CA GLN A 106 23.16 19.55 2.01
C GLN A 106 22.38 18.48 2.81
N GLY A 107 21.09 18.75 3.08
CA GLY A 107 20.18 17.78 3.67
C GLY A 107 19.89 16.56 2.77
N GLY A 108 19.60 15.41 3.36
CA GLY A 108 19.37 14.16 2.64
C GLY A 108 17.98 14.02 2.02
N THR A 109 17.81 13.05 1.14
CA THR A 109 16.52 12.75 0.50
C THR A 109 15.60 11.95 1.43
N GLY A 110 14.32 12.30 1.49
CA GLY A 110 13.30 11.53 2.20
C GLY A 110 13.09 10.14 1.61
N GLY A 111 12.72 9.18 2.46
CA GLY A 111 12.50 7.79 2.08
C GLY A 111 11.18 7.53 1.36
N ILE A 112 11.05 6.35 0.76
CA ILE A 112 9.86 5.96 0.00
C ILE A 112 8.78 5.42 0.95
N GLY A 113 7.52 5.82 0.77
CA GLY A 113 6.39 5.25 1.50
C GLY A 113 6.16 3.76 1.17
N GLY A 114 5.68 2.99 2.13
CA GLY A 114 5.42 1.56 1.98
C GLY A 114 4.19 1.24 1.13
N GLN A 115 4.09 0.00 0.67
CA GLN A 115 2.94 -0.47 -0.11
C GLN A 115 1.71 -0.70 0.79
N GLY A 116 0.52 -0.31 0.34
CA GLY A 116 -0.73 -0.66 1.00
C GLY A 116 -1.04 -2.17 0.91
N GLY A 117 -1.65 -2.74 1.94
CA GLY A 117 -2.02 -4.16 1.98
C GLY A 117 -3.13 -4.53 1.00
N THR A 118 -3.25 -5.82 0.69
CA THR A 118 -4.31 -6.33 -0.20
C THR A 118 -5.67 -6.30 0.50
N GLY A 119 -6.74 -5.95 -0.21
CA GLY A 119 -8.10 -6.15 0.29
C GLY A 119 -8.43 -7.64 0.43
N GLY A 120 -9.18 -8.03 1.45
CA GLY A 120 -9.63 -9.41 1.61
C GLY A 120 -10.63 -9.81 0.53
N ASP A 121 -10.71 -11.10 0.22
CA ASP A 121 -11.69 -11.62 -0.76
C ASP A 121 -13.12 -11.51 -0.23
N GLY A 122 -14.09 -11.37 -1.12
CA GLY A 122 -15.50 -11.38 -0.80
C GLY A 122 -15.98 -12.77 -0.40
N GLY A 123 -16.94 -12.83 0.52
CA GLY A 123 -17.59 -14.09 0.88
C GLY A 123 -18.33 -14.73 -0.29
N ASN A 124 -18.37 -16.06 -0.33
CA ASN A 124 -19.24 -16.78 -1.27
C ASN A 124 -20.70 -16.60 -0.89
N ALA A 125 -21.56 -16.67 -1.90
CA ALA A 125 -22.98 -16.50 -1.72
C ALA A 125 -23.68 -17.71 -1.08
N GLN A 126 -24.87 -17.44 -0.54
CA GLN A 126 -25.84 -18.46 -0.13
C GLN A 126 -26.81 -18.76 -1.29
N PRO A 127 -27.48 -19.95 -1.35
CA PRO A 127 -28.41 -20.27 -2.44
C PRO A 127 -29.39 -19.13 -2.75
N GLY A 128 -29.41 -18.72 -4.03
CA GLY A 128 -30.27 -17.66 -4.54
C GLY A 128 -29.81 -16.22 -4.29
N ALA A 129 -28.62 -15.99 -3.73
CA ALA A 129 -28.04 -14.65 -3.54
C ALA A 129 -26.75 -14.48 -4.36
N ASP A 130 -26.43 -13.25 -4.76
CA ASP A 130 -25.17 -12.94 -5.44
C ASP A 130 -23.95 -13.09 -4.51
N GLY A 131 -22.77 -13.28 -5.10
CA GLY A 131 -21.50 -13.28 -4.37
C GLY A 131 -21.20 -11.92 -3.74
N PHE A 132 -20.49 -11.91 -2.61
CA PHE A 132 -20.13 -10.65 -1.95
C PHE A 132 -18.91 -10.00 -2.59
N ASP A 133 -18.85 -8.66 -2.55
CA ASP A 133 -17.74 -7.92 -3.13
C ASP A 133 -16.42 -8.17 -2.39
N GLY A 134 -15.32 -8.03 -3.13
CA GLY A 134 -13.98 -7.97 -2.57
C GLY A 134 -13.75 -6.70 -1.74
N GLY A 135 -12.83 -6.80 -0.79
CA GLY A 135 -12.38 -5.68 0.03
C GLY A 135 -11.54 -4.69 -0.77
N LYS A 136 -11.56 -3.42 -0.35
CA LYS A 136 -10.70 -2.38 -0.95
C LYS A 136 -9.23 -2.63 -0.60
N GLY A 137 -8.31 -2.37 -1.53
CA GLY A 137 -6.88 -2.32 -1.24
C GLY A 137 -6.52 -1.18 -0.28
N GLY A 138 -5.50 -1.40 0.55
CA GLY A 138 -5.00 -0.42 1.51
C GLY A 138 -4.35 0.79 0.84
N THR A 139 -4.32 1.94 1.50
CA THR A 139 -3.62 3.12 0.98
C THR A 139 -2.10 2.94 1.08
N GLY A 140 -1.35 3.45 0.11
CA GLY A 140 0.11 3.54 0.21
C GLY A 140 0.55 4.42 1.40
N GLY A 141 1.75 4.17 1.90
CA GLY A 141 2.36 4.98 2.94
C GLY A 141 2.79 6.35 2.42
N ALA A 142 2.73 7.38 3.27
CA ALA A 142 3.31 8.66 2.91
C ALA A 142 4.85 8.54 2.82
N ALA A 143 5.48 9.34 1.98
CA ALA A 143 6.93 9.40 1.93
C ALA A 143 7.55 10.06 3.17
N GLY A 144 8.86 9.88 3.35
CA GLY A 144 9.63 10.64 4.34
C GLY A 144 9.86 12.09 3.91
N ALA A 145 10.02 12.98 4.89
CA ALA A 145 10.37 14.36 4.62
C ALA A 145 11.83 14.51 4.17
N ALA A 146 12.13 15.63 3.50
CA ALA A 146 13.50 16.04 3.22
C ALA A 146 14.32 16.17 4.51
N GLY A 147 15.61 15.84 4.42
CA GLY A 147 16.58 16.17 5.46
C GLY A 147 16.90 17.66 5.47
N ASN A 148 17.23 18.21 6.63
CA ASN A 148 17.63 19.60 6.76
C ASN A 148 19.15 19.74 6.52
N GLY A 149 19.54 20.74 5.73
CA GLY A 149 20.93 21.21 5.69
C GLY A 149 21.28 21.96 6.98
N THR A 150 22.56 22.01 7.32
CA THR A 150 23.01 22.75 8.51
C THR A 150 24.18 23.66 8.12
N ASP A 151 23.90 24.96 7.94
CA ASP A 151 24.91 26.01 8.08
C ASP A 151 24.24 27.39 8.32
N ASP A 152 24.87 28.23 9.15
CA ASP A 152 24.46 29.63 9.40
C ASP A 152 24.97 30.59 8.29
N GLY A 153 25.72 30.06 7.30
CA GLY A 153 26.15 30.75 6.08
C GLY A 153 25.33 30.31 4.86
N ALA A 154 25.26 31.17 3.85
CA ALA A 154 24.33 31.16 2.71
C ALA A 154 24.23 29.91 1.80
N VAL A 155 24.74 28.72 2.15
CA VAL A 155 24.82 27.53 1.26
C VAL A 155 24.48 26.19 1.93
N GLY A 156 23.69 26.16 3.01
CA GLY A 156 23.08 24.90 3.48
C GLY A 156 21.76 24.61 2.75
N THR A 157 21.77 23.91 1.61
CA THR A 157 20.51 23.61 0.89
C THR A 157 19.72 22.48 1.57
N VAL A 158 18.40 22.64 1.67
CA VAL A 158 17.48 21.60 2.15
C VAL A 158 17.53 20.39 1.19
N GLY A 159 17.30 19.19 1.73
CA GLY A 159 17.18 17.98 0.93
C GLY A 159 15.90 17.94 0.09
N THR A 160 15.68 16.82 -0.59
CA THR A 160 14.48 16.59 -1.40
C THR A 160 13.48 15.69 -0.66
N GLY A 161 12.18 15.97 -0.81
CA GLY A 161 11.13 15.09 -0.26
C GLY A 161 11.16 13.68 -0.87
N GLY A 162 10.71 12.67 -0.13
CA GLY A 162 10.65 11.28 -0.60
C GLY A 162 9.48 10.99 -1.54
N THR A 163 9.43 9.79 -2.13
CA THR A 163 8.31 9.37 -2.99
C THR A 163 7.22 8.63 -2.21
N GLY A 164 5.95 8.96 -2.44
CA GLY A 164 4.82 8.27 -1.81
C GLY A 164 4.73 6.80 -2.18
N GLY A 165 4.16 5.98 -1.29
CA GLY A 165 4.03 4.54 -1.47
C GLY A 165 2.93 4.12 -2.45
N THR A 166 3.01 2.91 -2.98
CA THR A 166 1.99 2.37 -3.89
C THR A 166 0.74 1.92 -3.11
N GLY A 167 -0.46 2.17 -3.65
CA GLY A 167 -1.69 1.61 -3.12
C GLY A 167 -1.75 0.08 -3.22
N GLY A 168 -2.49 -0.55 -2.32
CA GLY A 168 -2.68 -2.01 -2.30
C GLY A 168 -3.67 -2.49 -3.37
N THR A 169 -3.62 -3.78 -3.68
CA THR A 169 -4.55 -4.41 -4.63
C THR A 169 -5.92 -4.64 -3.98
N GLY A 170 -7.02 -4.50 -4.73
CA GLY A 170 -8.35 -4.88 -4.26
C GLY A 170 -8.51 -6.40 -4.15
N GLY A 171 -9.36 -6.87 -3.24
CA GLY A 171 -9.67 -8.29 -3.06
C GLY A 171 -10.53 -8.87 -4.18
N GLN A 172 -10.56 -10.19 -4.32
CA GLN A 172 -11.42 -10.86 -5.29
C GLN A 172 -12.89 -10.81 -4.86
N GLY A 173 -13.83 -10.73 -5.80
CA GLY A 173 -15.24 -10.95 -5.51
C GLY A 173 -15.55 -12.41 -5.17
N GLY A 174 -16.52 -12.65 -4.31
CA GLY A 174 -16.96 -14.00 -3.94
C GLY A 174 -17.76 -14.70 -5.04
N GLN A 175 -17.82 -16.03 -4.98
CA GLN A 175 -18.58 -16.83 -5.93
C GLN A 175 -20.09 -16.66 -5.73
N GLY A 176 -20.84 -16.58 -6.84
CA GLY A 176 -22.30 -16.62 -6.85
C GLY A 176 -22.84 -18.02 -6.58
N ALA A 177 -24.01 -18.13 -5.96
CA ALA A 177 -24.60 -19.43 -5.67
C ALA A 177 -25.10 -20.18 -6.92
N ASP A 178 -24.93 -21.50 -6.90
CA ASP A 178 -25.48 -22.39 -7.92
C ASP A 178 -27.01 -22.38 -7.91
N GLY A 179 -27.58 -22.65 -9.07
CA GLY A 179 -29.01 -22.85 -9.24
C GLY A 179 -29.47 -24.18 -8.64
N THR A 180 -30.74 -24.26 -8.26
CA THR A 180 -31.31 -25.47 -7.69
C THR A 180 -31.64 -26.48 -8.79
N THR A 181 -31.12 -27.69 -8.68
CA THR A 181 -31.52 -28.85 -9.52
C THR A 181 -32.90 -29.35 -9.13
N GLY A 182 -33.75 -29.68 -10.11
CA GLY A 182 -35.11 -30.18 -9.83
C GLY A 182 -35.99 -30.26 -11.07
N THR A 183 -37.29 -30.50 -10.88
CA THR A 183 -38.29 -30.51 -11.97
C THR A 183 -38.59 -29.12 -12.52
N SER A 184 -38.15 -28.07 -11.81
CA SER A 184 -38.14 -26.68 -12.23
C SER A 184 -36.81 -26.07 -11.78
N PRO A 185 -35.72 -26.30 -12.53
CA PRO A 185 -34.41 -25.81 -12.11
C PRO A 185 -34.32 -24.29 -12.16
N THR A 186 -33.41 -23.72 -11.36
CA THR A 186 -33.10 -22.29 -11.43
C THR A 186 -31.73 -22.08 -12.09
N ALA A 187 -31.52 -20.90 -12.67
CA ALA A 187 -30.19 -20.46 -13.07
C ALA A 187 -29.31 -20.24 -11.83
N GLY A 188 -27.99 -20.31 -12.03
CA GLY A 188 -27.04 -19.78 -11.06
C GLY A 188 -27.09 -18.25 -11.02
N VAL A 189 -26.61 -17.68 -9.93
CA VAL A 189 -26.61 -16.23 -9.69
C VAL A 189 -25.22 -15.63 -9.91
N GLN A 190 -25.13 -14.30 -9.90
CA GLN A 190 -23.89 -13.61 -10.25
C GLN A 190 -22.83 -13.73 -9.13
N GLY A 191 -21.56 -13.76 -9.50
CA GLY A 191 -20.46 -13.54 -8.56
C GLY A 191 -20.35 -12.07 -8.13
N GLY A 192 -19.70 -11.84 -7.00
CA GLY A 192 -19.45 -10.51 -6.45
C GLY A 192 -18.45 -9.71 -7.28
N GLN A 193 -18.45 -8.39 -7.13
CA GLN A 193 -17.48 -7.53 -7.81
C GLN A 193 -16.10 -7.65 -7.14
N GLY A 194 -15.04 -7.51 -7.93
CA GLY A 194 -13.69 -7.28 -7.39
C GLY A 194 -13.60 -5.95 -6.63
N GLY A 195 -12.86 -5.95 -5.53
CA GLY A 195 -12.64 -4.75 -4.72
C GLY A 195 -11.85 -3.67 -5.46
N ARG A 196 -12.03 -2.40 -5.10
CA ARG A 196 -11.24 -1.31 -5.71
C ARG A 196 -9.79 -1.35 -5.20
N GLY A 197 -8.84 -0.98 -6.07
CA GLY A 197 -7.46 -0.72 -5.65
C GLY A 197 -7.33 0.44 -4.65
N GLY A 198 -6.28 0.40 -3.86
CA GLY A 198 -5.93 1.44 -2.89
C GLY A 198 -5.45 2.73 -3.54
N GLN A 199 -5.50 3.84 -2.82
CA GLN A 199 -4.88 5.09 -3.27
C GLN A 199 -3.36 5.02 -3.05
N GLY A 200 -2.58 5.68 -3.91
CA GLY A 200 -1.17 5.94 -3.64
C GLY A 200 -0.98 6.87 -2.44
N GLY A 201 0.18 6.78 -1.78
CA GLY A 201 0.53 7.66 -0.68
C GLY A 201 0.99 9.04 -1.14
N ASP A 202 0.99 10.01 -0.23
CA ASP A 202 1.44 11.36 -0.54
C ASP A 202 2.96 11.44 -0.68
N GLY A 203 3.42 12.37 -1.52
CA GLY A 203 4.84 12.70 -1.66
C GLY A 203 5.38 13.42 -0.42
N GLY A 204 6.69 13.28 -0.18
CA GLY A 204 7.36 13.88 0.96
C GLY A 204 7.40 15.39 0.85
N VAL A 205 7.29 16.08 2.00
CA VAL A 205 7.39 17.54 2.04
C VAL A 205 8.82 17.98 1.73
N GLY A 206 8.94 18.97 0.83
CA GLY A 206 10.20 19.67 0.51
C GLY A 206 10.29 21.04 1.19
N ASP A 207 11.18 21.91 0.71
CA ASP A 207 11.46 23.24 1.29
C ASP A 207 10.52 24.37 0.86
N GLY A 208 9.46 24.06 0.12
CA GLY A 208 8.51 25.06 -0.41
C GLY A 208 8.92 25.73 -1.73
N ASN A 209 10.13 25.50 -2.24
CA ASN A 209 10.66 26.08 -3.48
C ASN A 209 10.82 25.06 -4.63
N ALA A 210 9.90 24.08 -4.72
CA ALA A 210 9.81 23.02 -5.73
C ALA A 210 10.59 21.70 -5.50
N HIS A 211 11.21 21.47 -4.33
CA HIS A 211 11.87 20.19 -3.98
C HIS A 211 10.95 19.18 -3.28
N GLY A 212 9.64 19.25 -3.53
CA GLY A 212 8.66 18.30 -3.02
C GLY A 212 8.84 16.91 -3.62
N GLY A 213 8.50 15.90 -2.85
CA GLY A 213 8.51 14.52 -3.28
C GLY A 213 7.32 14.18 -4.19
N ALA A 214 7.50 13.20 -5.08
CA ALA A 214 6.43 12.73 -5.95
C ALA A 214 5.37 11.93 -5.17
N GLY A 215 4.11 12.04 -5.56
CA GLY A 215 3.04 11.19 -5.05
C GLY A 215 3.20 9.72 -5.47
N GLY A 216 2.63 8.82 -4.69
CA GLY A 216 2.62 7.39 -4.93
C GLY A 216 1.61 6.98 -6.00
N LYS A 217 1.84 5.79 -6.58
CA LYS A 217 0.93 5.23 -7.59
C LYS A 217 -0.31 4.61 -6.93
N GLY A 218 -1.45 4.70 -7.62
CA GLY A 218 -2.65 3.95 -7.23
C GLY A 218 -2.44 2.44 -7.29
N GLY A 219 -3.23 1.70 -6.51
CA GLY A 219 -3.28 0.24 -6.50
C GLY A 219 -4.15 -0.32 -7.60
N ILE A 220 -3.98 -1.62 -7.86
CA ILE A 220 -4.69 -2.36 -8.91
C ILE A 220 -6.07 -2.79 -8.39
N GLY A 221 -7.09 -2.78 -9.25
CA GLY A 221 -8.42 -3.34 -8.93
C GLY A 221 -8.39 -4.85 -8.72
N GLY A 222 -9.32 -5.35 -7.91
CA GLY A 222 -9.54 -6.77 -7.68
C GLY A 222 -10.27 -7.44 -8.85
N ILE A 223 -10.19 -8.77 -8.88
CA ILE A 223 -10.83 -9.60 -9.90
C ILE A 223 -12.28 -9.89 -9.49
N GLY A 224 -13.22 -9.90 -10.44
CA GLY A 224 -14.61 -10.30 -10.18
C GLY A 224 -14.74 -11.76 -9.74
N GLY A 225 -15.78 -12.05 -8.97
CA GLY A 225 -16.14 -13.40 -8.57
C GLY A 225 -16.74 -14.21 -9.72
N THR A 226 -16.61 -15.53 -9.64
CA THR A 226 -17.23 -16.45 -10.61
C THR A 226 -18.74 -16.53 -10.37
N GLY A 227 -19.53 -16.61 -11.45
CA GLY A 227 -20.96 -16.89 -11.34
C GLY A 227 -21.24 -18.31 -10.84
N GLY A 228 -22.44 -18.53 -10.32
CA GLY A 228 -22.94 -19.86 -9.99
C GLY A 228 -23.32 -20.64 -11.25
N THR A 229 -23.22 -21.96 -11.17
CA THR A 229 -23.66 -22.89 -12.22
C THR A 229 -25.19 -23.03 -12.23
N GLY A 230 -25.79 -23.32 -13.39
CA GLY A 230 -27.23 -23.58 -13.49
C GLY A 230 -27.62 -24.93 -12.88
N GLY A 231 -28.84 -25.03 -12.32
CA GLY A 231 -29.38 -26.30 -11.84
C GLY A 231 -29.81 -27.23 -12.97
N ASP A 232 -29.68 -28.55 -12.77
CA ASP A 232 -30.09 -29.55 -13.76
C ASP A 232 -31.61 -29.83 -13.70
N ASN A 233 -32.23 -30.07 -14.86
CA ASN A 233 -33.62 -30.53 -14.92
C ASN A 233 -33.70 -32.05 -14.68
N THR A 234 -34.41 -32.48 -13.65
CA THR A 234 -34.60 -33.91 -13.31
C THR A 234 -36.02 -34.44 -13.59
N GLY A 235 -36.86 -33.65 -14.26
CA GLY A 235 -38.20 -34.06 -14.66
C GLY A 235 -38.19 -35.21 -15.69
N THR A 236 -39.11 -36.16 -15.55
CA THR A 236 -39.21 -37.35 -16.41
C THR A 236 -39.77 -37.09 -17.81
N ASN A 237 -40.14 -35.85 -18.14
CA ASN A 237 -40.75 -35.46 -19.42
C ASN A 237 -39.97 -34.30 -20.06
N GLY A 238 -38.90 -34.60 -20.80
CA GLY A 238 -38.30 -33.68 -21.78
C GLY A 238 -36.79 -33.50 -21.68
N LEU A 239 -36.08 -34.26 -22.53
CA LEU A 239 -34.80 -33.96 -23.18
C LEU A 239 -33.76 -33.17 -22.34
N GLY A 240 -32.71 -33.87 -21.91
CA GLY A 240 -31.50 -33.28 -21.34
C GLY A 240 -30.94 -32.16 -22.23
N GLY A 241 -31.00 -30.94 -21.73
CA GLY A 241 -30.22 -29.82 -22.24
C GLY A 241 -29.03 -29.63 -21.30
N SER A 242 -27.84 -29.96 -21.77
CA SER A 242 -26.57 -29.60 -21.13
C SER A 242 -26.49 -28.08 -20.98
N GLY A 243 -26.52 -27.59 -19.74
CA GLY A 243 -26.29 -26.18 -19.41
C GLY A 243 -24.82 -25.82 -19.60
N GLY A 244 -24.56 -24.77 -20.37
CA GLY A 244 -23.27 -24.07 -20.44
C GLY A 244 -23.30 -22.79 -19.64
#